data_AF-I0SHB8-F1
#
_entry.id   AF-I0SHB8-F1
#
_cell.length_a   1.000
_cell.length_b   1.000
_cell.length_c   1.000
_cell.angle_alpha   90.00
_cell.angle_beta   90.00
_cell.angle_gamma   90.00
#
_symmetry.space_group_name_H-M   'P 1'
#
loop_
_entity.id
_entity.type
_entity.pdbx_description
1 polymer ?
#
loop_
_entity_poly.entity_id
_entity_poly.type
_entity_poly.pdbx_seq_one_letter_code
_entity_poly.pdbx_strand_id
1 'polypeptide(L)'
;MKLSYEDKVQIYYLRKSGATLKSLSKQFNFNQSGIEYLIRLIDRHGVGIVKRGKKTYYSPELKQKILHQVLLEGRSQLSVSLDFAL
;
A
#
# COMPACT_ATOMS: atom_id res chain seq x y z
N MET A 1 6.07 13.27 -6.19
CA MET A 1 4.64 13.56 -6.48
C MET A 1 3.78 12.57 -5.68
N LYS A 2 2.55 12.93 -5.29
CA LYS A 2 1.65 12.02 -4.54
C LYS A 2 0.54 11.55 -5.48
N LEU A 3 0.37 10.23 -5.61
CA LEU A 3 -0.69 9.64 -6.44
C LEU A 3 -2.07 10.03 -5.91
N SER A 4 -2.95 10.50 -6.82
CA SER A 4 -4.36 10.70 -6.53
C SER A 4 -5.06 9.35 -6.32
N TYR A 5 -6.32 9.37 -5.88
CA TYR A 5 -7.11 8.14 -5.79
C TYR A 5 -7.28 7.51 -7.18
N GLU A 6 -7.60 8.31 -8.18
CA GLU A 6 -7.80 7.88 -9.57
C GLU A 6 -6.51 7.27 -10.13
N ASP A 7 -5.35 7.89 -9.90
CA ASP A 7 -4.06 7.33 -10.33
C ASP A 7 -3.83 5.94 -9.74
N LYS A 8 -4.12 5.75 -8.44
CA LYS A 8 -3.92 4.45 -7.78
C LYS A 8 -4.84 3.38 -8.34
N VAL A 9 -6.10 3.73 -8.60
CA VAL A 9 -7.08 2.82 -9.20
C VAL A 9 -6.67 2.48 -10.63
N GLN A 10 -6.22 3.47 -11.41
CA GLN A 10 -5.78 3.26 -12.78
C GLN A 10 -4.52 2.40 -12.87
N ILE A 11 -3.53 2.63 -12.00
CA ILE A 11 -2.34 1.78 -11.87
C ILE A 11 -2.74 0.32 -11.63
N TYR A 12 -3.70 0.08 -10.75
CA TYR A 12 -4.17 -1.27 -10.44
C TYR A 12 -4.80 -1.96 -11.64
N TYR A 13 -5.73 -1.29 -12.34
CA TYR A 13 -6.37 -1.87 -13.52
C TYR A 13 -5.39 -2.07 -14.69
N LEU A 14 -4.49 -1.11 -14.93
CA LEU A 14 -3.42 -1.27 -15.92
C LEU A 14 -2.50 -2.46 -15.59
N ARG A 15 -2.20 -2.68 -14.31
CA ARG A 15 -1.43 -3.86 -13.89
C ARG A 15 -2.19 -5.15 -14.21
N LYS A 16 -3.50 -5.21 -13.92
CA LYS A 16 -4.34 -6.37 -14.22
C LYS A 16 -4.50 -6.60 -15.73
N SER A 17 -4.42 -5.55 -16.55
CA SER A 17 -4.42 -5.66 -18.01
C SER A 17 -3.05 -6.00 -18.61
N GLY A 18 -2.03 -6.31 -17.79
CA GLY A 18 -0.72 -6.78 -18.26
C GLY A 18 0.38 -5.71 -18.33
N ALA A 19 0.15 -4.48 -17.87
CA ALA A 19 1.21 -3.48 -17.82
C ALA A 19 2.34 -3.88 -16.86
N THR A 20 3.58 -3.49 -17.21
CA THR A 20 4.77 -3.77 -16.40
C THR A 20 4.96 -2.71 -15.30
N LEU A 21 5.63 -3.08 -14.20
CA LEU A 21 5.97 -2.11 -13.15
C LEU A 21 6.85 -0.97 -13.67
N LYS A 22 7.76 -1.27 -14.61
CA LYS A 22 8.64 -0.27 -15.24
C LYS A 22 7.84 0.76 -16.05
N SER A 23 6.89 0.31 -16.87
CA SER A 23 6.05 1.22 -17.66
C SER A 23 5.17 2.09 -16.77
N LEU A 24 4.56 1.51 -15.73
CA LEU A 24 3.74 2.25 -14.76
C LEU A 24 4.58 3.26 -13.98
N SER A 25 5.77 2.87 -13.52
CA SER A 25 6.70 3.76 -12.81
C SER A 25 7.07 4.99 -13.64
N LYS A 26 7.36 4.80 -14.93
CA LYS A 26 7.68 5.90 -15.85
C LYS A 26 6.46 6.77 -16.14
N GLN A 27 5.30 6.17 -16.38
CA GLN A 27 4.06 6.88 -16.72
C GLN A 27 3.56 7.77 -15.57
N PHE A 28 3.57 7.25 -14.34
CA PHE A 28 3.07 7.97 -13.16
C PHE A 28 4.16 8.70 -12.39
N ASN A 29 5.41 8.69 -12.90
CA ASN A 29 6.59 9.25 -12.25
C ASN A 29 6.69 8.84 -10.76
N PHE A 30 6.53 7.54 -10.50
CA PHE A 30 6.47 6.96 -9.16
C PHE A 30 7.39 5.75 -9.05
N ASN A 31 7.84 5.41 -7.84
CA ASN A 31 8.78 4.31 -7.65
C ASN A 31 8.14 2.94 -7.90
N GLN A 32 8.92 1.99 -8.44
CA GLN A 32 8.44 0.64 -8.72
C GLN A 32 8.03 -0.10 -7.45
N SER A 33 8.81 0.05 -6.37
CA SER A 33 8.51 -0.57 -5.08
C SER A 33 7.21 -0.06 -4.47
N GLY A 34 6.89 1.22 -4.59
CA GLY A 34 5.63 1.77 -4.10
C GLY A 34 4.44 1.37 -4.98
N ILE A 35 4.62 1.22 -6.30
CA ILE A 35 3.61 0.63 -7.18
C ILE A 35 3.36 -0.84 -6.81
N GLU A 36 4.42 -1.61 -6.59
CA GLU A 36 4.31 -3.00 -6.16
C GLU A 36 3.58 -3.12 -4.82
N TYR A 37 3.94 -2.26 -3.85
CA TYR A 37 3.24 -2.19 -2.57
C TYR A 37 1.75 -1.85 -2.74
N LEU A 38 1.44 -0.84 -3.56
CA LEU A 38 0.06 -0.43 -3.85
C LEU A 38 -0.77 -1.60 -4.42
N ILE A 39 -0.20 -2.35 -5.36
CA ILE A 39 -0.86 -3.51 -5.95
C ILE A 39 -1.13 -4.58 -4.88
N ARG A 40 -0.12 -4.93 -4.06
CA ARG A 40 -0.28 -5.91 -2.98
C ARG A 40 -1.31 -5.48 -1.94
N LEU A 41 -1.36 -4.18 -1.63
CA LEU A 41 -2.33 -3.61 -0.69
C LEU A 41 -3.76 -3.75 -1.22
N ILE A 42 -3.98 -3.42 -2.49
CA ILE A 42 -5.28 -3.55 -3.15
C ILE A 42 -5.68 -5.01 -3.31
N ASP A 43 -4.74 -5.90 -3.68
CA ASP A 43 -5.03 -7.33 -3.82
C ASP A 43 -5.48 -7.97 -2.50
N ARG A 44 -5.01 -7.45 -1.36
CA ARG A 44 -5.37 -7.97 -0.03
C ARG A 44 -6.66 -7.37 0.54
N HIS A 45 -6.85 -6.05 0.41
CA HIS A 45 -7.93 -5.33 1.10
C HIS A 45 -9.01 -4.78 0.15
N GLY A 46 -8.85 -4.99 -1.15
CA GLY A 46 -9.71 -4.45 -2.20
C GLY A 46 -9.41 -2.99 -2.56
N VAL A 47 -9.99 -2.53 -3.66
CA VAL A 47 -9.75 -1.19 -4.23
C VAL A 47 -10.20 -0.06 -3.30
N GLY A 48 -11.16 -0.31 -2.41
CA GLY A 48 -11.65 0.69 -1.45
C GLY A 48 -10.57 1.21 -0.50
N ILE A 49 -9.52 0.41 -0.22
CA ILE A 49 -8.48 0.76 0.76
C ILE A 49 -7.65 1.99 0.35
N VAL A 50 -7.51 2.24 -0.96
CA VAL A 50 -6.72 3.36 -1.45
C VAL A 50 -7.50 4.67 -1.50
N LYS A 51 -8.82 4.62 -1.23
CA LYS A 51 -9.67 5.79 -1.10
C LYS A 51 -9.21 6.59 0.11
N ARG A 52 -9.02 7.89 -0.09
CA ARG A 52 -8.54 8.77 0.97
C ARG A 52 -9.61 8.87 2.07
N GLY A 53 -9.36 8.23 3.20
CA GLY A 53 -10.12 8.44 4.44
C GLY A 53 -9.71 9.73 5.15
N LYS A 54 -10.40 10.04 6.25
CA LYS A 54 -9.94 11.04 7.22
C LYS A 54 -8.64 10.51 7.87
N LYS A 55 -7.70 11.40 8.21
CA LYS A 55 -6.54 11.00 9.01
C LYS A 55 -7.05 10.53 10.37
N THR A 56 -7.04 9.23 10.60
CA THR A 56 -7.44 8.64 11.88
C THR A 56 -6.25 8.58 12.81
N TYR A 57 -6.46 8.95 14.07
CA TYR A 57 -5.49 8.68 15.12
C TYR A 57 -5.42 7.16 15.34
N TYR A 58 -4.22 6.59 15.33
CA TYR A 58 -4.01 5.20 15.71
C TYR A 58 -3.99 5.08 17.23
N SER A 59 -4.81 4.19 17.77
CA SER A 59 -4.89 3.98 19.22
C SER A 59 -3.55 3.46 19.78
N PRO A 60 -3.25 3.74 21.07
CA PRO A 60 -2.03 3.24 21.70
C PRO A 60 -1.90 1.71 21.62
N GLU A 61 -3.01 0.99 21.73
CA GLU A 61 -3.05 -0.48 21.67
C GLU A 61 -2.63 -0.99 20.28
N LEU A 62 -3.13 -0.35 19.21
CA LEU A 62 -2.75 -0.70 17.85
C LEU A 62 -1.26 -0.45 17.61
N LYS A 63 -0.73 0.69 18.08
CA LYS A 63 0.70 1.01 17.95
C LYS A 63 1.56 -0.01 18.69
N GLN A 64 1.18 -0.37 19.92
CA GLN A 64 1.88 -1.39 20.69
C GLN A 64 1.85 -2.75 20.00
N LYS A 65 0.70 -3.15 19.44
CA LYS A 65 0.57 -4.41 18.69
C LYS A 65 1.52 -4.46 17.49
N ILE A 66 1.59 -3.38 16.70
CA ILE A 66 2.51 -3.29 15.55
C ILE A 66 3.96 -3.38 16.01
N LEU A 67 4.33 -2.67 17.08
CA LEU A 67 5.68 -2.71 17.64
C LEU A 67 6.04 -4.11 18.12
N HIS A 68 5.14 -4.81 18.80
CA HIS A 68 5.36 -6.19 19.24
C HIS A 68 5.64 -7.13 18.07
N GLN A 69 4.84 -7.05 17.01
CA GLN A 69 5.00 -7.89 15.82
C GLN A 69 6.33 -7.67 15.10
N VAL A 70 6.80 -6.42 15.04
CA VAL A 70 8.06 -6.10 14.37
C VAL A 70 9.27 -6.40 15.27
N LEU A 71 9.25 -5.95 16.52
CA LEU A 71 10.43 -5.97 17.39
C LEU A 71 10.61 -7.29 18.14
N LEU A 72 9.52 -7.93 18.59
CA LEU A 72 9.58 -9.14 19.40
C LEU A 72 9.37 -10.40 18.57
N GLU A 73 8.42 -10.38 17.64
CA GLU A 73 8.18 -11.51 16.73
C GLU A 73 9.11 -11.51 15.50
N GLY A 74 9.89 -10.44 15.31
CA GLY A 74 10.84 -10.33 14.19
C GLY A 74 10.19 -10.27 12.81
N ARG A 75 8.89 -9.92 12.72
CA ARG A 75 8.19 -9.85 11.42
C ARG A 75 8.70 -8.65 10.62
N SER A 76 8.75 -8.84 9.29
CA SER A 76 9.09 -7.75 8.37
C SER A 76 8.08 -6.60 8.49
N GLN A 77 8.60 -5.37 8.62
CA GLN A 77 7.80 -4.15 8.63
C GLN A 77 6.85 -4.08 7.43
N LEU A 78 7.30 -4.48 6.24
CA LEU A 78 6.49 -4.43 5.02
C LEU A 78 5.30 -5.41 5.07
N SER A 79 5.51 -6.60 5.66
CA SER A 79 4.42 -7.55 5.87
C SER A 79 3.41 -7.02 6.88
N VAL A 80 3.90 -6.46 8.00
CA VAL A 80 3.03 -5.91 9.05
C VAL A 80 2.24 -4.72 8.51
N SER A 81 2.85 -3.82 7.75
CA SER A 81 2.13 -2.72 7.09
C SER A 81 1.05 -3.22 6.13
N LEU A 82 1.31 -4.27 5.35
CA LEU A 82 0.28 -4.88 4.50
C LEU A 82 -0.84 -5.55 5.31
N ASP A 83 -0.55 -6.13 6.47
CA ASP A 83 -1.57 -6.75 7.33
C ASP A 83 -2.51 -5.69 7.92
N PHE A 84 -1.94 -4.55 8.37
CA PHE A 84 -2.69 -3.45 9.00
C PHE A 84 -3.17 -2.36 8.02
N ALA A 85 -2.91 -2.52 6.72
CA ALA A 85 -3.23 -1.57 5.67
C ALA A 85 -2.67 -0.14 5.90
N LEU A 86 -1.40 -0.07 6.31
CA LEU A 86 -0.68 1.17 6.65
C LEU A 86 0.16 1.75 5.50
#